data_AF-A0A538SBL7-F1
#
_entry.id   AF-A0A538SBL7-F1
#
_cell.length_a   1.000
_cell.length_b   1.000
_cell.length_c   1.000
_cell.angle_alpha   90.00
_cell.angle_beta   90.00
_cell.angle_gamma   90.00
#
_symmetry.space_group_name_H-M   'P 1'
#
loop_
_entity.id
_entity.type
_entity.pdbx_description
1 polymer ?
#
loop_
_entity_poly.entity_id
_entity_poly.type
_entity_poly.pdbx_seq_one_letter_code
_entity_poly.pdbx_strand_id
1 'polypeptide(L)'
;MRVLFVTQYFPPESGAAPARAAHFARALERAGHEVRVLTGLPNHPSGAIRPEYARVRRATERRGGITVERVWLHATPRKTAVTRLWNHLTFAWSALPVALSGPRPDLVIASTPPLFLGITAWLAARRHRAPLVLDCRDDWPRAAVALGELRPGPVTWALEGLSWFLQRRAARVIAVTPGMRRQLEARGLDGGRLALITNGADTDLFRPGRGRNGAARRPFTVLYAGTHGLVHGMEALIDAAESLKGRDDVAFVLVGDGVAKPALERRAEEAGLCHVAFRPSLSPEGLVDVIREADVCVATTRAGAFCGETIPVKLFDYLACGRPVVAAVSGDAAEVVNRSGGGIVVEPGDGRAIAGAIERLASDSALRSRLEGSGPEFVEQHYSRRATGEELARLLDEVHVRARGRAVTPLPGGLHGIARRLADVIVAAGMVVALAPVLLLLGLAIPLDSPGPALFRQRRVGRGSKEFTILKFRTMRVGTPDLASHLVGPGSSRVTRIGRFLRRTSLDELPQLLNVLAGDMTLVGPRPALFNQEDLIGLRQAAGVDALRPGVTGLAQVNGRDEIPLQRKVEYDRYYLEHLSPVLDLMILLRTVITLFSNRGVY
;
A
#
# COMPACT_ATOMS: atom_id res chain seq x y z
N MET A 1 8.42 -13.11 8.97
CA MET A 1 7.61 -12.42 10.01
C MET A 1 6.30 -13.17 10.24
N ARG A 2 5.54 -12.87 11.29
CA ARG A 2 4.18 -13.42 11.51
C ARG A 2 3.13 -12.53 10.87
N VAL A 3 2.40 -13.03 9.88
CA VAL A 3 1.36 -12.30 9.15
C VAL A 3 -0.02 -12.83 9.54
N LEU A 4 -0.89 -11.94 10.03
CA LEU A 4 -2.31 -12.22 10.17
C LEU A 4 -3.05 -11.74 8.92
N PHE A 5 -3.53 -12.67 8.11
CA PHE A 5 -4.31 -12.40 6.91
C PHE A 5 -5.81 -12.60 7.17
N VAL A 6 -6.55 -11.52 7.26
CA VAL A 6 -8.00 -11.52 7.44
C VAL A 6 -8.70 -11.44 6.07
N THR A 7 -9.48 -12.46 5.73
CA THR A 7 -10.25 -12.54 4.48
C THR A 7 -11.53 -13.32 4.76
N GLN A 8 -12.66 -13.00 4.13
CA GLN A 8 -13.88 -13.78 4.39
C GLN A 8 -13.87 -15.15 3.69
N TYR A 9 -13.27 -15.21 2.49
CA TYR A 9 -13.30 -16.40 1.64
C TYR A 9 -11.91 -17.00 1.47
N PHE A 10 -11.82 -18.32 1.61
CA PHE A 10 -10.59 -19.10 1.46
C PHE A 10 -10.93 -20.54 1.07
N PRO A 11 -10.08 -21.27 0.31
CA PRO A 11 -10.33 -22.66 -0.06
C PRO A 11 -10.72 -23.50 1.16
N PRO A 12 -11.70 -24.41 1.05
CA PRO A 12 -12.10 -25.09 -0.19
C PRO A 12 -13.24 -24.43 -0.97
N GLU A 13 -13.62 -23.19 -0.66
CA GLU A 13 -14.53 -22.41 -1.51
C GLU A 13 -13.93 -22.16 -2.89
N SER A 14 -14.76 -22.19 -3.93
CA SER A 14 -14.38 -21.87 -5.30
C SER A 14 -14.60 -20.39 -5.61
N GLY A 15 -13.96 -19.88 -6.67
CA GLY A 15 -14.12 -18.52 -7.15
C GLY A 15 -12.87 -17.65 -6.99
N ALA A 16 -12.94 -16.42 -7.53
CA ALA A 16 -11.78 -15.55 -7.65
C ALA A 16 -11.22 -15.09 -6.29
N ALA A 17 -12.08 -14.75 -5.33
CA ALA A 17 -11.66 -14.30 -4.00
C ALA A 17 -10.88 -15.38 -3.21
N PRO A 18 -11.41 -16.60 -2.99
CA PRO A 18 -10.67 -17.64 -2.27
C PRO A 18 -9.40 -18.07 -3.04
N ALA A 19 -9.44 -18.16 -4.37
CA ALA A 19 -8.27 -18.51 -5.17
C ALA A 19 -7.12 -17.49 -4.99
N ARG A 20 -7.43 -16.18 -5.04
CA ARG A 20 -6.43 -15.12 -4.78
C ARG A 20 -5.92 -15.15 -3.35
N ALA A 21 -6.80 -15.28 -2.37
CA ALA A 21 -6.38 -15.29 -0.97
C ALA A 21 -5.42 -16.46 -0.69
N ALA A 22 -5.69 -17.64 -1.23
CA ALA A 22 -4.79 -18.78 -1.15
C ALA A 22 -3.46 -18.54 -1.88
N HIS A 23 -3.52 -17.93 -3.05
CA HIS A 23 -2.33 -17.55 -3.80
C HIS A 23 -1.42 -16.60 -3.00
N PHE A 24 -1.96 -15.51 -2.46
CA PHE A 24 -1.20 -14.59 -1.64
C PHE A 24 -0.68 -15.23 -0.35
N ALA A 25 -1.49 -16.03 0.33
CA ALA A 25 -1.03 -16.75 1.53
C ALA A 25 0.16 -17.68 1.22
N ARG A 26 0.14 -18.39 0.09
CA ARG A 26 1.25 -19.24 -0.39
C ARG A 26 2.47 -18.43 -0.81
N ALA A 27 2.28 -17.26 -1.43
CA ALA A 27 3.39 -16.39 -1.80
C ALA A 27 4.13 -15.87 -0.55
N LEU A 28 3.39 -15.48 0.49
CA LEU A 28 3.95 -15.06 1.77
C LEU A 28 4.66 -16.20 2.51
N GLU A 29 4.09 -17.40 2.49
CA GLU A 29 4.73 -18.61 3.02
C GLU A 29 6.06 -18.91 2.30
N ARG A 30 6.07 -18.86 0.96
CA ARG A 30 7.29 -19.04 0.14
C ARG A 30 8.35 -17.99 0.42
N ALA A 31 7.96 -16.77 0.78
CA ALA A 31 8.85 -15.71 1.24
C ALA A 31 9.36 -15.91 2.68
N GLY A 32 9.08 -17.06 3.31
CA GLY A 32 9.56 -17.40 4.66
C GLY A 32 8.76 -16.76 5.79
N HIS A 33 7.53 -16.32 5.53
CA HIS A 33 6.66 -15.77 6.57
C HIS A 33 5.79 -16.86 7.21
N GLU A 34 5.51 -16.71 8.51
CA GLU A 34 4.52 -17.51 9.21
C GLU A 34 3.14 -16.91 8.97
N VAL A 35 2.29 -17.61 8.21
CA VAL A 35 1.00 -17.07 7.76
C VAL A 35 -0.15 -17.69 8.54
N ARG A 36 -0.93 -16.83 9.18
CA ARG A 36 -2.21 -17.20 9.80
C ARG A 36 -3.36 -16.53 9.05
N VAL A 37 -4.21 -17.33 8.41
CA VAL A 37 -5.40 -16.88 7.70
C VAL A 37 -6.61 -16.98 8.63
N LEU A 38 -7.31 -15.87 8.85
CA LEU A 38 -8.57 -15.83 9.58
C LEU A 38 -9.72 -15.64 8.58
N THR A 39 -10.59 -16.65 8.48
CA THR A 39 -11.62 -16.74 7.43
C THR A 39 -12.95 -17.28 7.90
N GLY A 40 -13.98 -17.16 7.07
CA GLY A 40 -15.29 -17.73 7.33
C GLY A 40 -15.32 -19.25 7.21
N LEU A 41 -16.32 -19.88 7.84
CA LEU A 41 -16.70 -21.25 7.50
C LEU A 41 -17.15 -21.31 6.02
N PRO A 42 -16.73 -22.34 5.26
CA PRO A 42 -16.97 -22.40 3.82
C PRO A 42 -18.47 -22.43 3.51
N ASN A 43 -18.93 -21.45 2.73
CA ASN A 43 -20.33 -21.31 2.36
C ASN A 43 -20.55 -20.82 0.93
N HIS A 44 -19.54 -20.24 0.29
CA HIS A 44 -19.60 -19.77 -1.08
C HIS A 44 -19.34 -20.93 -2.08
N PRO A 45 -20.07 -21.01 -3.21
CA PRO A 45 -21.08 -20.07 -3.72
C PRO A 45 -22.53 -20.40 -3.32
N SER A 46 -22.80 -21.55 -2.70
CA SER A 46 -24.16 -22.04 -2.42
C SER A 46 -24.92 -21.20 -1.40
N GLY A 47 -24.21 -20.47 -0.54
CA GLY A 47 -24.79 -19.81 0.63
C GLY A 47 -25.12 -20.79 1.76
N ALA A 48 -24.67 -22.04 1.69
CA ALA A 48 -24.87 -23.04 2.74
C ALA A 48 -23.51 -23.49 3.28
N ILE A 49 -23.39 -23.56 4.62
CA ILE A 49 -22.18 -24.10 5.27
C ILE A 49 -21.97 -25.54 4.77
N ARG A 50 -20.74 -25.84 4.34
CA ARG A 50 -20.40 -27.20 3.88
C ARG A 50 -20.70 -28.24 4.99
N PRO A 51 -21.20 -29.45 4.63
CA PRO A 51 -21.59 -30.47 5.61
C PRO A 51 -20.51 -30.80 6.64
N GLU A 52 -19.24 -30.83 6.21
CA GLU A 52 -18.09 -31.11 7.06
C GLU A 52 -17.88 -30.07 8.19
N TYR A 53 -18.49 -28.88 8.09
CA TYR A 53 -18.43 -27.83 9.11
C TYR A 53 -19.78 -27.55 9.79
N ALA A 54 -20.83 -28.32 9.52
CA ALA A 54 -22.20 -28.00 9.95
C ALA A 54 -22.38 -27.92 11.48
N ARG A 55 -21.51 -28.57 12.27
CA ARG A 55 -21.62 -28.68 13.74
C ARG A 55 -20.57 -27.87 14.51
N VAL A 56 -19.71 -27.12 13.83
CA VAL A 56 -18.63 -26.36 14.49
C VAL A 56 -18.83 -24.87 14.32
N ARG A 57 -18.49 -24.09 15.35
CA ARG A 57 -18.45 -22.61 15.26
C ARG A 57 -17.06 -22.06 14.98
N ARG A 58 -16.03 -22.89 15.15
CA ARG A 58 -14.63 -22.59 14.86
C ARG A 58 -13.94 -23.87 14.41
N ALA A 59 -13.02 -23.74 13.46
CA ALA A 59 -12.14 -24.82 13.05
C ALA A 59 -10.74 -24.26 12.79
N THR A 60 -9.70 -25.05 13.04
CA THR A 60 -8.33 -24.70 12.69
C THR A 60 -7.75 -25.81 11.83
N GLU A 61 -7.22 -25.44 10.67
CA GLU A 61 -6.61 -26.35 9.69
C GLU A 61 -5.17 -25.91 9.42
N ARG A 62 -4.31 -26.88 9.07
CA ARG A 62 -3.00 -26.58 8.49
C ARG A 62 -3.01 -26.95 7.02
N ARG A 63 -2.50 -26.06 6.17
CA ARG A 63 -2.34 -26.27 4.72
C ARG A 63 -0.92 -25.90 4.34
N GLY A 64 -0.03 -26.89 4.32
CA GLY A 64 1.41 -26.63 4.34
C GLY A 64 1.80 -25.94 5.65
N GLY A 65 2.61 -24.89 5.56
CA GLY A 65 2.99 -23.97 6.64
C GLY A 65 1.95 -22.89 6.96
N ILE A 66 0.82 -22.83 6.24
CA ILE A 66 -0.26 -21.86 6.50
C ILE A 66 -1.23 -22.43 7.54
N THR A 67 -1.50 -21.65 8.59
CA THR A 67 -2.56 -21.95 9.57
C THR A 67 -3.84 -21.23 9.19
N VAL A 68 -4.93 -21.98 8.96
CA VAL A 68 -6.24 -21.44 8.57
C VAL A 68 -7.20 -21.57 9.74
N GLU A 69 -7.59 -20.45 10.33
CA GLU A 69 -8.60 -20.36 11.37
C GLU A 69 -9.94 -19.93 10.77
N ARG A 70 -10.94 -20.81 10.89
CA ARG A 70 -12.28 -20.55 10.41
C ARG A 70 -13.21 -20.19 11.54
N VAL A 71 -14.08 -19.21 11.32
CA VAL A 71 -15.09 -18.78 12.28
C VAL A 71 -16.48 -18.80 11.67
N TRP A 72 -17.47 -19.03 12.52
CA TRP A 72 -18.88 -19.00 12.16
C TRP A 72 -19.28 -17.66 11.53
N LEU A 73 -20.25 -17.72 10.63
CA LEU A 73 -20.95 -16.59 10.04
C LEU A 73 -22.34 -17.06 9.61
N HIS A 74 -23.27 -16.13 9.43
CA HIS A 74 -24.60 -16.47 8.93
C HIS A 74 -24.58 -16.70 7.42
N ALA A 75 -24.69 -17.96 6.99
CA ALA A 75 -24.82 -18.34 5.58
C ALA A 75 -26.28 -18.61 5.23
N THR A 76 -26.75 -18.09 4.09
CA THR A 76 -28.06 -18.41 3.55
C THR A 76 -28.03 -18.55 2.02
N PRO A 77 -28.73 -19.54 1.45
CA PRO A 77 -28.91 -19.65 0.00
C PRO A 77 -29.69 -18.47 -0.61
N ARG A 78 -30.51 -17.77 0.19
CA ARG A 78 -31.27 -16.59 -0.25
C ARG A 78 -30.34 -15.39 -0.34
N LYS A 79 -29.95 -14.99 -1.54
CA LYS A 79 -29.02 -13.87 -1.78
C LYS A 79 -29.79 -12.55 -1.96
N THR A 80 -29.84 -11.75 -0.90
CA THR A 80 -30.38 -10.38 -0.89
C THR A 80 -29.33 -9.41 -0.33
N ALA A 81 -29.50 -8.10 -0.52
CA ALA A 81 -28.59 -7.11 0.07
C ALA A 81 -28.51 -7.24 1.61
N VAL A 82 -29.65 -7.48 2.27
CA VAL A 82 -29.75 -7.63 3.74
C VAL A 82 -29.04 -8.89 4.22
N THR A 83 -29.27 -10.04 3.57
CA THR A 83 -28.63 -11.30 3.95
C THR A 83 -27.12 -11.27 3.69
N ARG A 84 -26.67 -10.62 2.62
CA ARG A 84 -25.25 -10.36 2.35
C ARG A 84 -24.61 -9.49 3.43
N LEU A 85 -25.29 -8.41 3.83
CA LEU A 85 -24.84 -7.55 4.94
C LEU A 85 -24.75 -8.32 6.27
N TRP A 86 -25.76 -9.14 6.58
CA TRP A 86 -25.77 -9.95 7.81
C TRP A 86 -24.65 -11.00 7.83
N ASN A 87 -24.40 -11.64 6.68
CA ASN A 87 -23.26 -12.55 6.48
C ASN A 87 -21.92 -11.85 6.75
N HIS A 88 -21.72 -10.64 6.22
CA HIS A 88 -20.51 -9.85 6.45
C HIS A 88 -20.33 -9.41 7.91
N LEU A 89 -21.41 -8.94 8.55
CA LEU A 89 -21.39 -8.47 9.94
C LEU A 89 -21.12 -9.61 10.93
N THR A 90 -21.81 -10.74 10.75
CA THR A 90 -21.62 -11.92 11.61
C THR A 90 -20.20 -12.49 11.48
N PHE A 91 -19.64 -12.52 10.27
CA PHE A 91 -18.24 -12.88 10.08
C PHE A 91 -17.30 -11.92 10.83
N ALA A 92 -17.43 -10.61 10.61
CA ALA A 92 -16.57 -9.61 11.26
C ALA A 92 -16.62 -9.71 12.80
N TRP A 93 -17.82 -9.94 13.35
CA TRP A 93 -18.05 -10.14 14.77
C TRP A 93 -17.40 -11.43 15.30
N SER A 94 -17.62 -12.57 14.64
CA SER A 94 -17.06 -13.86 15.04
C SER A 94 -15.55 -13.93 14.87
N ALA A 95 -14.98 -13.19 13.91
CA ALA A 95 -13.55 -13.10 13.68
C ALA A 95 -12.82 -12.26 14.75
N LEU A 96 -13.48 -11.25 15.32
CA LEU A 96 -12.88 -10.32 16.29
C LEU A 96 -12.20 -10.98 17.50
N PRO A 97 -12.86 -11.84 18.29
CA PRO A 97 -12.21 -12.46 19.44
C PRO A 97 -11.00 -13.31 19.03
N VAL A 98 -11.05 -13.97 17.88
CA VAL A 98 -9.94 -14.79 17.36
C VAL A 98 -8.76 -13.91 16.91
N ALA A 99 -9.04 -12.83 16.20
CA ALA A 99 -8.03 -11.87 15.77
C ALA A 99 -7.31 -11.19 16.97
N LEU A 100 -8.04 -10.92 18.05
CA LEU A 100 -7.51 -10.27 19.26
C LEU A 100 -6.74 -11.22 20.19
N SER A 101 -7.18 -12.47 20.32
CA SER A 101 -6.62 -13.46 21.28
C SER A 101 -5.53 -14.37 20.70
N GLY A 102 -5.42 -14.47 19.37
CA GLY A 102 -4.41 -15.30 18.74
C GLY A 102 -2.96 -14.78 18.93
N PRO A 103 -1.95 -15.58 18.52
CA PRO A 103 -0.55 -15.17 18.57
C PRO A 103 -0.31 -13.78 17.96
N ARG A 104 0.56 -12.99 18.61
CA ARG A 104 0.85 -11.60 18.21
C ARG A 104 1.43 -11.56 16.78
N PRO A 105 0.73 -10.97 15.79
CA PRO A 105 1.28 -10.76 14.47
C PRO A 105 2.31 -9.62 14.46
N ASP A 106 3.26 -9.72 13.53
CA ASP A 106 4.17 -8.64 13.17
C ASP A 106 3.53 -7.67 12.16
N LEU A 107 2.52 -8.13 11.41
CA LEU A 107 1.77 -7.36 10.43
C LEU A 107 0.35 -7.95 10.26
N VAL A 108 -0.65 -7.08 10.06
CA VAL A 108 -2.02 -7.50 9.72
C VAL A 108 -2.34 -7.05 8.31
N ILE A 109 -2.83 -7.97 7.47
CA ILE A 109 -3.38 -7.66 6.15
C ILE A 109 -4.86 -8.05 6.09
N ALA A 110 -5.69 -7.19 5.52
CA ALA A 110 -7.12 -7.44 5.35
C ALA A 110 -7.56 -7.25 3.90
N SER A 111 -8.16 -8.28 3.29
CA SER A 111 -8.74 -8.20 1.94
C SER A 111 -10.19 -7.79 2.01
N THR A 112 -10.50 -6.61 1.47
CA THR A 112 -11.86 -6.05 1.36
C THR A 112 -12.33 -6.07 -0.09
N PRO A 113 -13.63 -6.32 -0.37
CA PRO A 113 -14.73 -6.58 0.57
C PRO A 113 -14.70 -7.96 1.25
N PRO A 114 -15.45 -8.13 2.36
CA PRO A 114 -16.40 -7.18 2.96
C PRO A 114 -15.77 -6.08 3.82
N LEU A 115 -16.39 -4.90 3.87
CA LEU A 115 -15.85 -3.73 4.58
C LEU A 115 -15.65 -3.95 6.09
N PHE A 116 -16.58 -4.62 6.75
CA PHE A 116 -16.59 -4.74 8.22
C PHE A 116 -15.42 -5.54 8.78
N LEU A 117 -14.84 -6.48 8.02
CA LEU A 117 -13.61 -7.16 8.44
C LEU A 117 -12.44 -6.20 8.56
N GLY A 118 -12.48 -5.05 7.86
CA GLY A 118 -11.49 -3.99 8.02
C GLY A 118 -11.46 -3.44 9.44
N ILE A 119 -12.62 -3.37 10.13
CA ILE A 119 -12.68 -3.01 11.56
C ILE A 119 -11.99 -4.09 12.40
N THR A 120 -12.31 -5.36 12.14
CA THR A 120 -11.69 -6.52 12.81
C THR A 120 -10.17 -6.48 12.70
N ALA A 121 -9.66 -6.26 11.49
CA ALA A 121 -8.23 -6.18 11.21
C ALA A 121 -7.59 -4.93 11.84
N TRP A 122 -8.26 -3.77 11.79
CA TRP A 122 -7.78 -2.54 12.43
C TRP A 122 -7.67 -2.67 13.95
N LEU A 123 -8.68 -3.26 14.61
CA LEU A 123 -8.65 -3.52 16.05
C LEU A 123 -7.56 -4.51 16.42
N ALA A 124 -7.37 -5.59 15.64
CA ALA A 124 -6.28 -6.53 15.83
C ALA A 124 -4.90 -5.88 15.67
N ALA A 125 -4.71 -5.07 14.63
CA ALA A 125 -3.49 -4.32 14.40
C ALA A 125 -3.18 -3.38 15.57
N ARG A 126 -4.18 -2.65 16.07
CA ARG A 126 -4.04 -1.77 17.25
C ARG A 126 -3.70 -2.54 18.52
N ARG A 127 -4.39 -3.66 18.79
CA ARG A 127 -4.19 -4.50 19.97
C ARG A 127 -2.77 -5.09 20.03
N HIS A 128 -2.22 -5.45 18.88
CA HIS A 128 -0.92 -6.10 18.74
C HIS A 128 0.22 -5.14 18.39
N ARG A 129 -0.06 -3.84 18.25
CA ARG A 129 0.87 -2.79 17.80
C ARG A 129 1.57 -3.19 16.48
N ALA A 130 0.80 -3.73 15.55
CA ALA A 130 1.25 -4.14 14.22
C ALA A 130 0.72 -3.14 13.17
N PRO A 131 1.47 -2.90 12.08
CA PRO A 131 0.94 -2.15 10.94
C PRO A 131 -0.21 -2.92 10.27
N LEU A 132 -1.20 -2.17 9.79
CA LEU A 132 -2.31 -2.67 8.97
C LEU A 132 -2.03 -2.40 7.49
N VAL A 133 -2.16 -3.40 6.65
CA VAL A 133 -2.25 -3.26 5.19
C VAL A 133 -3.68 -3.58 4.77
N LEU A 134 -4.31 -2.67 4.03
CA LEU A 134 -5.62 -2.92 3.46
C LEU A 134 -5.49 -3.28 1.99
N ASP A 135 -6.01 -4.45 1.65
CA ASP A 135 -6.10 -4.94 0.30
C ASP A 135 -7.49 -4.64 -0.28
N CYS A 136 -7.60 -3.55 -1.04
CA CYS A 136 -8.85 -3.07 -1.62
C CYS A 136 -9.05 -3.69 -3.01
N ARG A 137 -9.94 -4.67 -3.08
CA ARG A 137 -10.27 -5.43 -4.30
C ARG A 137 -11.52 -4.93 -5.02
N ASP A 138 -12.26 -4.03 -4.38
CA ASP A 138 -13.43 -3.35 -4.92
C ASP A 138 -13.67 -2.05 -4.12
N ASP A 139 -14.29 -1.04 -4.73
CA ASP A 139 -14.69 0.20 -4.05
C ASP A 139 -16.10 0.06 -3.47
N TRP A 140 -16.32 -0.98 -2.66
CA TRP A 140 -17.55 -1.12 -1.90
C TRP A 140 -17.53 -0.15 -0.70
N PRO A 141 -18.57 0.68 -0.48
CA PRO A 141 -19.95 0.57 -0.97
C PRO A 141 -20.29 1.35 -2.26
N ARG A 142 -19.40 2.18 -2.81
CA ARG A 142 -19.68 3.01 -4.01
C ARG A 142 -20.05 2.16 -5.23
N ALA A 143 -19.35 1.03 -5.42
CA ALA A 143 -19.68 0.04 -6.44
C ALA A 143 -21.14 -0.45 -6.33
N ALA A 144 -21.60 -0.76 -5.11
CA ALA A 144 -22.96 -1.22 -4.90
C ALA A 144 -24.01 -0.12 -5.15
N VAL A 145 -23.69 1.15 -4.89
CA VAL A 145 -24.58 2.28 -5.24
C VAL A 145 -24.72 2.43 -6.75
N ALA A 146 -23.61 2.41 -7.47
CA ALA A 146 -23.63 2.55 -8.93
C ALA A 146 -24.28 1.37 -9.65
N LEU A 147 -24.17 0.16 -9.08
CA LEU A 147 -24.86 -1.03 -9.57
C LEU A 147 -26.36 -1.06 -9.18
N GLY A 148 -26.85 -0.05 -8.46
CA GLY A 148 -28.23 0.00 -7.97
C GLY A 148 -28.55 -1.01 -6.87
N GLU A 149 -27.55 -1.72 -6.33
CA GLU A 149 -27.71 -2.64 -5.20
C GLU A 149 -27.95 -1.90 -3.88
N LEU A 150 -27.49 -0.66 -3.76
CA LEU A 150 -27.71 0.22 -2.61
C LEU A 150 -28.27 1.58 -3.07
N ARG A 151 -29.26 2.09 -2.34
CA ARG A 151 -29.80 3.43 -2.58
C ARG A 151 -28.87 4.48 -1.93
N PRO A 152 -28.53 5.58 -2.63
CA PRO A 152 -27.85 6.71 -2.02
C PRO A 152 -28.62 7.22 -0.80
N GLY A 153 -27.92 7.49 0.30
CA GLY A 153 -28.51 8.05 1.52
C GLY A 153 -27.55 8.06 2.71
N PRO A 154 -28.06 8.32 3.93
CA PRO A 154 -27.24 8.41 5.14
C PRO A 154 -26.43 7.13 5.42
N VAL A 155 -26.99 5.95 5.13
CA VAL A 155 -26.32 4.66 5.33
C VAL A 155 -25.13 4.49 4.38
N THR A 156 -25.29 4.82 3.09
CA THR A 156 -24.19 4.73 2.12
C THR A 156 -23.09 5.72 2.47
N TRP A 157 -23.45 6.95 2.89
CA TRP A 157 -22.49 7.93 3.38
C TRP A 157 -21.70 7.44 4.60
N ALA A 158 -22.37 6.79 5.56
CA ALA A 158 -21.70 6.20 6.72
C ALA A 158 -20.75 5.06 6.33
N LEU A 159 -21.16 4.19 5.40
CA LEU A 159 -20.31 3.10 4.90
C LEU A 159 -19.09 3.64 4.11
N GLU A 160 -19.27 4.68 3.31
CA GLU A 160 -18.18 5.36 2.60
C GLU A 160 -17.21 6.03 3.59
N GLY A 161 -17.75 6.69 4.62
CA GLY A 161 -16.97 7.27 5.71
C GLY A 161 -16.17 6.22 6.47
N LEU A 162 -16.74 5.04 6.72
CA LEU A 162 -16.04 3.92 7.34
C LEU A 162 -14.93 3.37 6.43
N SER A 163 -15.20 3.18 5.14
CA SER A 163 -14.21 2.77 4.14
C SER A 163 -13.03 3.74 4.12
N TRP A 164 -13.33 5.04 4.05
CA TRP A 164 -12.33 6.10 4.08
C TRP A 164 -11.52 6.13 5.38
N PHE A 165 -12.18 5.98 6.53
CA PHE A 165 -11.53 5.89 7.83
C PHE A 165 -10.51 4.74 7.85
N LEU A 166 -10.92 3.54 7.42
CA LEU A 166 -10.05 2.37 7.40
C LEU A 166 -8.85 2.58 6.48
N GLN A 167 -9.07 3.05 5.26
CA GLN A 167 -8.02 3.39 4.30
C GLN A 167 -7.02 4.40 4.88
N ARG A 168 -7.50 5.45 5.55
CA ARG A 168 -6.64 6.45 6.22
C ARG A 168 -5.88 5.90 7.42
N ARG A 169 -6.32 4.81 8.05
CA ARG A 169 -5.63 4.18 9.19
C ARG A 169 -4.62 3.10 8.80
N ALA A 170 -4.71 2.56 7.58
CA ALA A 170 -3.77 1.53 7.11
C ALA A 170 -2.38 2.09 6.80
N ALA A 171 -1.31 1.41 7.17
CA ALA A 171 0.05 1.79 6.80
C ALA A 171 0.25 1.81 5.26
N ARG A 172 -0.41 0.87 4.57
CA ARG A 172 -0.53 0.80 3.11
C ARG A 172 -1.95 0.45 2.69
N VAL A 173 -2.35 0.96 1.54
CA VAL A 173 -3.58 0.57 0.85
C VAL A 173 -3.19 0.05 -0.53
N ILE A 174 -3.60 -1.18 -0.83
CA ILE A 174 -3.39 -1.81 -2.13
C ILE A 174 -4.64 -1.54 -2.97
N ALA A 175 -4.46 -0.90 -4.11
CA ALA A 175 -5.46 -0.77 -5.16
C ALA A 175 -5.30 -1.92 -6.15
N VAL A 176 -6.42 -2.50 -6.60
CA VAL A 176 -6.40 -3.60 -7.56
C VAL A 176 -6.31 -3.16 -9.03
N THR A 177 -6.60 -1.88 -9.33
CA THR A 177 -6.54 -1.33 -10.68
C THR A 177 -5.92 0.08 -10.69
N PRO A 178 -5.30 0.51 -11.81
CA PRO A 178 -4.81 1.88 -11.96
C PRO A 178 -5.91 2.94 -11.73
N GLY A 179 -7.13 2.70 -12.19
CA GLY A 179 -8.31 3.54 -11.98
C GLY A 179 -8.65 3.68 -10.52
N MET A 180 -8.71 2.57 -9.77
CA MET A 180 -8.93 2.62 -8.32
C MET A 180 -7.81 3.40 -7.61
N ARG A 181 -6.56 3.24 -8.03
CA ARG A 181 -5.44 4.02 -7.49
C ARG A 181 -5.64 5.52 -7.71
N ARG A 182 -5.91 5.94 -8.96
CA ARG A 182 -6.19 7.34 -9.31
C ARG A 182 -7.34 7.92 -8.49
N GLN A 183 -8.40 7.13 -8.28
CA GLN A 183 -9.52 7.56 -7.43
C GLN A 183 -9.12 7.75 -5.97
N LEU A 184 -8.33 6.84 -5.38
CA LEU A 184 -7.87 6.97 -4.00
C LEU A 184 -6.93 8.17 -3.83
N GLU A 185 -6.08 8.45 -4.83
CA GLU A 185 -5.23 9.65 -4.88
C GLU A 185 -6.08 10.93 -4.95
N ALA A 186 -7.08 10.97 -5.84
CA ALA A 186 -8.01 12.10 -5.98
C ALA A 186 -8.82 12.37 -4.70
N ARG A 187 -9.09 11.35 -3.89
CA ARG A 187 -9.73 11.48 -2.57
C ARG A 187 -8.78 12.00 -1.48
N GLY A 188 -7.49 12.19 -1.80
CA GLY A 188 -6.49 12.74 -0.90
C GLY A 188 -5.71 11.70 -0.10
N LEU A 189 -5.68 10.43 -0.54
CA LEU A 189 -4.79 9.45 0.06
C LEU A 189 -3.38 9.64 -0.52
N ASP A 190 -2.39 9.79 0.37
CA ASP A 190 -0.99 9.98 -0.01
C ASP A 190 -0.51 8.86 -0.95
N GLY A 191 -0.01 9.23 -2.13
CA GLY A 191 0.52 8.31 -3.14
C GLY A 191 1.64 7.42 -2.59
N GLY A 192 2.44 7.91 -1.63
CA GLY A 192 3.45 7.13 -0.94
C GLY A 192 2.90 6.01 -0.03
N ARG A 193 1.58 5.96 0.19
CA ARG A 193 0.87 4.91 0.93
C ARG A 193 0.08 3.96 0.04
N LEU A 194 -0.04 4.28 -1.24
CA LEU A 194 -0.74 3.47 -2.23
C LEU A 194 0.21 2.49 -2.89
N ALA A 195 -0.23 1.25 -3.05
CA ALA A 195 0.42 0.23 -3.86
C ALA A 195 -0.56 -0.26 -4.91
N LEU A 196 -0.07 -0.61 -6.10
CA LEU A 196 -0.88 -1.21 -7.15
C LEU A 196 -0.51 -2.69 -7.23
N ILE A 197 -1.38 -3.59 -6.77
CA ILE A 197 -1.19 -5.04 -6.93
C ILE A 197 -2.45 -5.58 -7.58
N THR A 198 -2.36 -5.84 -8.87
CA THR A 198 -3.52 -6.22 -9.68
C THR A 198 -3.94 -7.66 -9.43
N ASN A 199 -5.07 -8.05 -10.03
CA ASN A 199 -5.34 -9.46 -10.26
C ASN A 199 -4.39 -10.00 -11.35
N GLY A 200 -4.32 -11.32 -11.46
CA GLY A 200 -3.46 -11.97 -12.44
C GLY A 200 -3.85 -13.42 -12.74
N ALA A 201 -3.29 -13.96 -13.82
CA ALA A 201 -3.45 -15.33 -14.25
C ALA A 201 -2.51 -16.26 -13.49
N ASP A 202 -2.96 -17.48 -13.25
CA ASP A 202 -2.07 -18.56 -12.82
C ASP A 202 -1.31 -19.08 -14.04
N THR A 203 -0.20 -18.43 -14.39
CA THR A 203 0.59 -18.76 -15.59
C THR A 203 1.32 -20.10 -15.48
N ASP A 204 1.22 -20.80 -14.35
CA ASP A 204 1.62 -22.21 -14.27
C ASP A 204 0.53 -23.15 -14.82
N LEU A 205 -0.74 -22.75 -14.71
CA LEU A 205 -1.91 -23.48 -15.19
C LEU A 205 -2.36 -23.01 -16.60
N PHE A 206 -2.57 -21.69 -16.76
CA PHE A 206 -2.97 -21.03 -18.00
C PHE A 206 -1.74 -20.72 -18.85
N ARG A 207 -1.28 -21.71 -19.60
CA ARG A 207 -0.14 -21.60 -20.51
C ARG A 207 -0.56 -21.80 -21.96
N PRO A 208 0.19 -21.22 -22.93
CA PRO A 208 -0.01 -21.53 -24.34
C PRO A 208 0.07 -23.04 -24.57
N GLY A 209 -0.81 -23.56 -25.42
CA GLY A 209 -0.84 -24.97 -25.77
C GLY A 209 -1.83 -25.22 -26.90
N ARG A 210 -1.64 -26.33 -27.63
CA ARG A 210 -2.61 -26.77 -28.63
C ARG A 210 -3.80 -27.43 -27.92
N GLY A 211 -5.02 -27.10 -28.36
CA GLY A 211 -6.23 -27.81 -27.94
C GLY A 211 -6.14 -29.31 -28.30
N ARG A 212 -6.86 -30.16 -27.56
CA ARG A 212 -6.80 -31.62 -27.73
C ARG A 212 -7.31 -32.10 -29.09
N ASN A 213 -8.16 -31.31 -29.74
CA ASN A 213 -8.73 -31.62 -31.05
C ASN A 213 -7.91 -31.01 -32.19
N GLY A 214 -6.79 -31.66 -32.51
CA GLY A 214 -6.10 -31.44 -33.78
C GLY A 214 -6.86 -32.13 -34.92
N ALA A 215 -7.08 -31.40 -36.02
CA ALA A 215 -7.31 -31.92 -37.38
C ALA A 215 -8.75 -32.22 -37.88
N ALA A 216 -9.84 -31.94 -37.15
CA ALA A 216 -11.19 -31.98 -37.75
C ALA A 216 -11.66 -30.59 -38.21
N ARG A 217 -12.38 -30.52 -39.34
CA ARG A 217 -13.07 -29.31 -39.83
C ARG A 217 -14.16 -28.94 -38.81
N ARG A 218 -13.80 -28.16 -37.79
CA ARG A 218 -14.72 -27.64 -36.77
C ARG A 218 -15.07 -26.17 -37.06
N PRO A 219 -16.25 -25.69 -36.64
CA PRO A 219 -16.56 -24.28 -36.76
C PRO A 219 -15.57 -23.44 -35.92
N PHE A 220 -15.32 -22.22 -36.40
CA PHE A 220 -14.60 -21.18 -35.68
C PHE A 220 -15.29 -20.92 -34.34
N THR A 221 -14.61 -21.25 -33.26
CA THR A 221 -15.19 -21.34 -31.93
C THR A 221 -14.91 -20.07 -31.14
N VAL A 222 -15.98 -19.35 -30.81
CA VAL A 222 -16.01 -18.17 -29.94
C VAL A 222 -16.34 -18.61 -28.52
N LEU A 223 -15.43 -18.41 -27.59
CA LEU A 223 -15.60 -18.81 -26.19
C LEU A 223 -15.88 -17.62 -25.29
N TYR A 224 -16.90 -17.74 -24.44
CA TYR A 224 -16.96 -17.01 -23.18
C TYR A 224 -16.91 -18.02 -22.03
N ALA A 225 -16.03 -17.79 -21.06
CA ALA A 225 -15.91 -18.68 -19.90
C ALA A 225 -15.83 -17.90 -18.58
N GLY A 226 -16.85 -18.04 -17.75
CA GLY A 226 -16.94 -17.38 -16.45
C GLY A 226 -18.39 -17.20 -15.99
N THR A 227 -18.59 -16.41 -14.94
CA THR A 227 -19.94 -16.18 -14.38
C THR A 227 -20.86 -15.51 -15.41
N HIS A 228 -22.09 -16.00 -15.52
CA HIS A 228 -23.18 -15.36 -16.29
C HIS A 228 -23.96 -14.41 -15.38
N GLY A 229 -23.35 -13.25 -15.10
CA GLY A 229 -23.81 -12.25 -14.15
C GLY A 229 -24.26 -10.95 -14.82
N LEU A 230 -25.10 -10.17 -14.13
CA LEU A 230 -25.73 -8.95 -14.66
C LEU A 230 -24.72 -7.86 -15.07
N VAL A 231 -23.54 -7.85 -14.45
CA VAL A 231 -22.48 -6.87 -14.72
C VAL A 231 -21.59 -7.23 -15.91
N HIS A 232 -21.74 -8.45 -16.45
CA HIS A 232 -20.87 -8.95 -17.52
C HIS A 232 -21.35 -8.60 -18.93
N GLY A 233 -22.53 -7.98 -19.10
CA GLY A 233 -22.99 -7.52 -20.43
C GLY A 233 -23.05 -8.64 -21.46
N MET A 234 -23.54 -9.81 -21.04
CA MET A 234 -23.62 -11.02 -21.88
C MET A 234 -24.67 -10.91 -22.98
N GLU A 235 -25.61 -9.98 -22.82
CA GLU A 235 -26.63 -9.68 -23.82
C GLU A 235 -26.00 -9.27 -25.15
N ALA A 236 -24.93 -8.47 -25.12
CA ALA A 236 -24.18 -8.07 -26.31
C ALA A 236 -23.54 -9.27 -27.04
N LEU A 237 -23.23 -10.35 -26.32
CA LEU A 237 -22.71 -11.57 -26.94
C LEU A 237 -23.81 -12.35 -27.66
N ILE A 238 -25.05 -12.30 -27.15
CA ILE A 238 -26.21 -12.85 -27.85
C ILE A 238 -26.55 -11.99 -29.07
N ASP A 239 -26.48 -10.65 -28.96
CA ASP A 239 -26.63 -9.73 -30.10
C ASP A 239 -25.59 -10.01 -31.21
N ALA A 240 -24.35 -10.32 -30.82
CA ALA A 240 -23.29 -10.70 -31.75
C ALA A 240 -23.59 -12.04 -32.43
N ALA A 241 -24.04 -13.05 -31.67
CA ALA A 241 -24.41 -14.34 -32.22
C ALA A 241 -25.60 -14.25 -33.19
N GLU A 242 -26.59 -13.40 -32.88
CA GLU A 242 -27.71 -13.10 -33.76
C GLU A 242 -27.27 -12.43 -35.06
N SER A 243 -26.34 -11.47 -34.98
CA SER A 243 -25.73 -10.83 -36.16
C SER A 243 -24.98 -11.82 -37.05
N LEU A 244 -24.45 -12.91 -36.49
CA LEU A 244 -23.73 -13.96 -37.18
C LEU A 244 -24.58 -15.22 -37.47
N LYS A 245 -25.92 -15.13 -37.38
CA LYS A 245 -26.81 -16.28 -37.59
C LYS A 245 -26.67 -16.95 -38.96
N GLY A 246 -26.23 -16.22 -39.99
CA GLY A 246 -25.98 -16.76 -41.33
C GLY A 246 -24.59 -17.42 -41.53
N ARG A 247 -23.77 -17.52 -40.47
CA ARG A 247 -22.40 -18.05 -40.52
C ARG A 247 -22.33 -19.44 -39.87
N ASP A 248 -22.59 -20.50 -40.66
CA ASP A 248 -22.51 -21.89 -40.21
C ASP A 248 -21.09 -22.34 -39.83
N ASP A 249 -20.08 -21.57 -40.24
CA ASP A 249 -18.68 -21.76 -39.90
C ASP A 249 -18.28 -21.16 -38.55
N VAL A 250 -19.20 -20.52 -37.80
CA VAL A 250 -18.93 -19.90 -36.49
C VAL A 250 -19.84 -20.49 -35.41
N ALA A 251 -19.27 -20.87 -34.26
CA ALA A 251 -20.00 -21.39 -33.12
C ALA A 251 -19.64 -20.66 -31.83
N PHE A 252 -20.64 -20.37 -30.99
CA PHE A 252 -20.46 -19.76 -29.68
C PHE A 252 -20.56 -20.80 -28.58
N VAL A 253 -19.60 -20.81 -27.66
CA VAL A 253 -19.60 -21.69 -26.48
C VAL A 253 -19.55 -20.83 -25.23
N LEU A 254 -20.62 -20.87 -24.44
CA LEU A 254 -20.80 -20.03 -23.25
C LEU A 254 -20.72 -20.91 -21.99
N VAL A 255 -19.55 -20.93 -21.36
CA VAL A 255 -19.22 -21.80 -20.22
C VAL A 255 -19.38 -21.05 -18.91
N GLY A 256 -20.27 -21.55 -18.04
CA GLY A 256 -20.40 -21.07 -16.68
C GLY A 256 -21.83 -20.99 -16.19
N ASP A 257 -21.99 -20.51 -14.97
CA ASP A 257 -23.29 -20.34 -14.31
C ASP A 257 -23.44 -18.93 -13.75
N GLY A 258 -24.68 -18.54 -13.49
CA GLY A 258 -25.01 -17.26 -12.90
C GLY A 258 -26.46 -16.87 -13.11
N VAL A 259 -26.88 -15.80 -12.43
CA VAL A 259 -28.27 -15.36 -12.41
C VAL A 259 -28.83 -14.95 -13.77
N ALA A 260 -27.96 -14.57 -14.72
CA ALA A 260 -28.38 -14.14 -16.06
C ALA A 260 -28.55 -15.33 -17.04
N LYS A 261 -27.96 -16.49 -16.75
CA LYS A 261 -27.92 -17.64 -17.68
C LYS A 261 -29.31 -18.07 -18.19
N PRO A 262 -30.33 -18.27 -17.33
CA PRO A 262 -31.64 -18.73 -17.81
C PRO A 262 -32.34 -17.73 -18.75
N ALA A 263 -32.08 -16.42 -18.58
CA ALA A 263 -32.64 -15.40 -19.46
C ALA A 263 -31.91 -15.37 -20.81
N LEU A 264 -30.59 -15.59 -20.81
CA LEU A 264 -29.79 -15.67 -22.04
C LEU A 264 -30.14 -16.93 -22.86
N GLU A 265 -30.35 -18.07 -22.20
CA GLU A 265 -30.80 -19.32 -22.83
C GLU A 265 -32.14 -19.14 -23.55
N ARG A 266 -33.16 -18.62 -22.84
CA ARG A 266 -34.46 -18.31 -23.46
C ARG A 266 -34.35 -17.36 -24.64
N ARG A 267 -33.55 -16.30 -24.51
CA ARG A 267 -33.35 -15.34 -25.59
C ARG A 267 -32.71 -16.00 -26.83
N ALA A 268 -31.73 -16.88 -26.63
CA ALA A 268 -31.11 -17.62 -27.73
C ALA A 268 -32.07 -18.61 -28.40
N GLU A 269 -32.92 -19.27 -27.61
CA GLU A 269 -33.99 -20.16 -28.10
C GLU A 269 -35.04 -19.40 -28.91
N GLU A 270 -35.56 -18.28 -28.38
CA GLU A 270 -36.55 -17.42 -29.04
C GLU A 270 -36.01 -16.83 -30.36
N ALA A 271 -34.73 -16.47 -30.39
CA ALA A 271 -34.06 -15.98 -31.59
C ALA A 271 -33.61 -17.10 -32.56
N GLY A 272 -33.79 -18.38 -32.19
CA GLY A 272 -33.42 -19.54 -33.01
C GLY A 272 -31.92 -19.62 -33.29
N LEU A 273 -31.07 -19.38 -32.28
CA LEU A 273 -29.60 -19.37 -32.40
C LEU A 273 -29.01 -20.76 -32.15
N CYS A 274 -29.15 -21.67 -33.12
CA CYS A 274 -28.69 -23.06 -33.02
C CYS A 274 -27.16 -23.21 -32.88
N HIS A 275 -26.39 -22.17 -33.22
CA HIS A 275 -24.93 -22.11 -33.12
C HIS A 275 -24.41 -21.59 -31.77
N VAL A 276 -25.30 -21.36 -30.78
CA VAL A 276 -24.94 -20.94 -29.42
C VAL A 276 -25.16 -22.09 -28.43
N ALA A 277 -24.08 -22.55 -27.79
CA ALA A 277 -24.12 -23.63 -26.82
C ALA A 277 -23.80 -23.13 -25.40
N PHE A 278 -24.74 -23.31 -24.47
CA PHE A 278 -24.52 -23.06 -23.04
C PHE A 278 -23.99 -24.31 -22.34
N ARG A 279 -22.94 -24.15 -21.52
CA ARG A 279 -22.27 -25.22 -20.77
C ARG A 279 -22.23 -24.91 -19.27
N PRO A 280 -22.24 -25.93 -18.39
CA PRO A 280 -22.08 -25.72 -16.95
C PRO A 280 -20.68 -25.19 -16.61
N SER A 281 -20.50 -24.69 -15.39
CA SER A 281 -19.17 -24.31 -14.88
C SER A 281 -18.21 -25.50 -14.86
N LEU A 282 -16.94 -25.22 -15.19
CA LEU A 282 -15.87 -26.22 -15.23
C LEU A 282 -14.89 -26.08 -14.07
N SER A 283 -14.10 -27.13 -13.84
CA SER A 283 -12.90 -27.03 -12.99
C SER A 283 -11.86 -26.12 -13.66
N PRO A 284 -10.85 -25.62 -12.91
CA PRO A 284 -9.76 -24.85 -13.49
C PRO A 284 -9.05 -25.57 -14.66
N GLU A 285 -8.86 -26.88 -14.55
CA GLU A 285 -8.23 -27.71 -15.59
C GLU A 285 -9.13 -27.81 -16.84
N GLY A 286 -10.42 -28.05 -16.63
CA GLY A 286 -11.39 -28.04 -17.74
C GLY A 286 -11.52 -26.67 -18.41
N LEU A 287 -11.33 -25.59 -17.65
CA LEU A 287 -11.31 -24.23 -18.19
C LEU A 287 -10.11 -24.00 -19.12
N VAL A 288 -8.93 -24.51 -18.75
CA VAL A 288 -7.73 -24.44 -19.60
C VAL A 288 -7.96 -25.18 -20.92
N ASP A 289 -8.56 -26.37 -20.87
CA ASP A 289 -8.82 -27.18 -22.07
C ASP A 289 -9.76 -26.43 -23.03
N VAL A 290 -10.90 -25.90 -22.56
CA VAL A 290 -11.82 -25.17 -23.45
C VAL A 290 -11.25 -23.85 -23.97
N ILE A 291 -10.43 -23.15 -23.18
CA ILE A 291 -9.74 -21.94 -23.64
C ILE A 291 -8.79 -22.29 -24.79
N ARG A 292 -7.98 -23.35 -24.65
CA ARG A 292 -7.04 -23.78 -25.70
C ARG A 292 -7.72 -24.30 -26.96
N GLU A 293 -8.94 -24.82 -26.83
CA GLU A 293 -9.73 -25.26 -27.97
C GLU A 293 -10.41 -24.10 -28.72
N ALA A 294 -10.62 -22.95 -28.07
CA ALA A 294 -11.22 -21.79 -28.71
C ALA A 294 -10.29 -21.12 -29.73
N ASP A 295 -10.88 -20.57 -30.79
CA ASP A 295 -10.16 -19.77 -31.79
C ASP A 295 -10.13 -18.29 -31.38
N VAL A 296 -11.14 -17.85 -30.63
CA VAL A 296 -11.20 -16.52 -30.01
C VAL A 296 -11.93 -16.60 -28.67
N CYS A 297 -11.50 -15.83 -27.69
CA CYS A 297 -12.20 -15.67 -26.42
C CYS A 297 -12.83 -14.28 -26.31
N VAL A 298 -13.98 -14.17 -25.65
CA VAL A 298 -14.67 -12.89 -25.45
C VAL A 298 -14.65 -12.51 -23.98
N ALA A 299 -14.17 -11.30 -23.71
CA ALA A 299 -14.29 -10.66 -22.40
C ALA A 299 -15.23 -9.45 -22.53
N THR A 300 -16.38 -9.50 -21.87
CA THR A 300 -17.39 -8.43 -21.92
C THR A 300 -17.75 -7.91 -20.53
N THR A 301 -18.15 -6.64 -20.49
CA THR A 301 -18.72 -5.95 -19.33
C THR A 301 -19.93 -5.14 -19.77
N ARG A 302 -20.85 -4.89 -18.84
CA ARG A 302 -22.00 -4.02 -19.11
C ARG A 302 -21.55 -2.56 -19.26
N ALA A 303 -22.11 -1.83 -20.23
CA ALA A 303 -21.94 -0.38 -20.34
C ALA A 303 -22.51 0.32 -19.09
N GLY A 304 -21.77 1.30 -18.54
CA GLY A 304 -22.22 2.10 -17.40
C GLY A 304 -21.12 2.39 -16.38
N ALA A 305 -21.52 2.88 -15.20
CA ALA A 305 -20.62 3.19 -14.10
C ALA A 305 -19.82 1.94 -13.68
N PHE A 306 -18.52 2.12 -13.39
CA PHE A 306 -17.51 1.06 -13.09
C PHE A 306 -16.93 0.27 -14.27
N CYS A 307 -17.43 0.45 -15.50
CA CYS A 307 -16.90 -0.26 -16.68
C CYS A 307 -15.41 0.06 -16.95
N GLY A 308 -14.93 1.27 -16.59
CA GLY A 308 -13.54 1.69 -16.83
C GLY A 308 -12.54 1.40 -15.71
N GLU A 309 -12.98 0.89 -14.56
CA GLU A 309 -12.15 0.78 -13.34
C GLU A 309 -11.98 -0.66 -12.85
N THR A 310 -12.63 -1.61 -13.52
CA THR A 310 -12.58 -3.03 -13.20
C THR A 310 -11.97 -3.81 -14.35
N ILE A 311 -11.11 -4.78 -14.04
CA ILE A 311 -10.50 -5.65 -15.04
C ILE A 311 -11.04 -7.06 -14.84
N PRO A 312 -11.78 -7.63 -15.81
CA PRO A 312 -12.26 -9.01 -15.74
C PRO A 312 -11.09 -9.99 -15.62
N VAL A 313 -11.08 -10.83 -14.59
CA VAL A 313 -9.95 -11.76 -14.33
C VAL A 313 -9.72 -12.73 -15.50
N LYS A 314 -10.79 -13.16 -16.16
CA LYS A 314 -10.75 -14.06 -17.34
C LYS A 314 -9.90 -13.50 -18.49
N LEU A 315 -9.77 -12.18 -18.57
CA LEU A 315 -8.95 -11.52 -19.59
C LEU A 315 -7.49 -11.98 -19.49
N PHE A 316 -6.97 -12.08 -18.26
CA PHE A 316 -5.60 -12.55 -18.03
C PHE A 316 -5.46 -14.02 -18.41
N ASP A 317 -6.44 -14.86 -18.07
CA ASP A 317 -6.41 -16.29 -18.38
C ASP A 317 -6.42 -16.55 -19.90
N TYR A 318 -7.21 -15.78 -20.67
CA TYR A 318 -7.25 -15.89 -22.14
C TYR A 318 -5.93 -15.45 -22.78
N LEU A 319 -5.40 -14.30 -22.36
CA LEU A 319 -4.13 -13.77 -22.84
C LEU A 319 -2.96 -14.69 -22.47
N ALA A 320 -2.96 -15.27 -21.26
CA ALA A 320 -1.93 -16.21 -20.81
C ALA A 320 -1.92 -17.51 -21.64
N CYS A 321 -3.10 -18.00 -22.05
CA CYS A 321 -3.21 -19.13 -22.98
C CYS A 321 -2.88 -18.77 -24.43
N GLY A 322 -2.55 -17.51 -24.73
CA GLY A 322 -2.26 -17.03 -26.08
C GLY A 322 -3.46 -17.17 -27.00
N ARG A 323 -4.67 -16.92 -26.49
CA ARG A 323 -5.90 -16.88 -27.30
C ARG A 323 -6.23 -15.43 -27.65
N PRO A 324 -6.55 -15.11 -28.92
CA PRO A 324 -6.98 -13.77 -29.28
C PRO A 324 -8.24 -13.41 -28.49
N VAL A 325 -8.28 -12.18 -27.98
CA VAL A 325 -9.43 -11.71 -27.19
C VAL A 325 -10.21 -10.65 -27.96
N VAL A 326 -11.53 -10.83 -28.07
CA VAL A 326 -12.45 -9.71 -28.37
C VAL A 326 -12.93 -9.17 -27.03
N ALA A 327 -12.54 -7.93 -26.71
CA ALA A 327 -12.75 -7.32 -25.41
C ALA A 327 -13.76 -6.18 -25.51
N ALA A 328 -15.02 -6.44 -25.14
CA ALA A 328 -16.08 -5.44 -25.01
C ALA A 328 -16.00 -4.77 -23.62
N VAL A 329 -14.98 -3.93 -23.45
CA VAL A 329 -14.55 -3.34 -22.17
C VAL A 329 -14.05 -1.92 -22.39
N SER A 330 -13.95 -1.15 -21.30
CA SER A 330 -13.40 0.22 -21.34
C SER A 330 -12.33 0.44 -20.26
N GLY A 331 -11.69 1.61 -20.26
CA GLY A 331 -10.72 2.03 -19.25
C GLY A 331 -9.55 1.06 -19.05
N ASP A 332 -9.25 0.71 -17.80
CA ASP A 332 -8.05 -0.08 -17.47
C ASP A 332 -8.04 -1.46 -18.15
N ALA A 333 -9.22 -2.07 -18.36
CA ALA A 333 -9.32 -3.35 -19.06
C ALA A 333 -8.97 -3.22 -20.55
N ALA A 334 -9.43 -2.15 -21.20
CA ALA A 334 -9.08 -1.85 -22.59
C ALA A 334 -7.57 -1.55 -22.72
N GLU A 335 -6.99 -0.82 -21.77
CA GLU A 335 -5.55 -0.54 -21.74
C GLU A 335 -4.71 -1.83 -21.66
N VAL A 336 -5.14 -2.81 -20.84
CA VAL A 336 -4.48 -4.13 -20.76
C VAL A 336 -4.47 -4.83 -22.12
N VAL A 337 -5.58 -4.82 -22.86
CA VAL A 337 -5.67 -5.46 -24.18
C VAL A 337 -4.82 -4.74 -25.21
N ASN A 338 -4.88 -3.42 -25.24
CA ASN A 338 -4.10 -2.61 -26.18
C ASN A 338 -2.59 -2.76 -25.95
N ARG A 339 -2.16 -2.76 -24.67
CA ARG A 339 -0.74 -2.93 -24.32
C ARG A 339 -0.23 -4.35 -24.52
N SER A 340 -1.07 -5.36 -24.34
CA SER A 340 -0.68 -6.76 -24.58
C SER A 340 -0.55 -7.08 -26.07
N GLY A 341 -1.24 -6.33 -26.94
CA GLY A 341 -1.35 -6.66 -28.35
C GLY A 341 -2.07 -7.99 -28.61
N GLY A 342 -2.74 -8.56 -27.61
CA GLY A 342 -3.35 -9.90 -27.66
C GLY A 342 -4.85 -9.90 -27.99
N GLY A 343 -5.43 -8.76 -28.37
CA GLY A 343 -6.86 -8.69 -28.66
C GLY A 343 -7.32 -7.44 -29.41
N ILE A 344 -8.63 -7.39 -29.65
CA ILE A 344 -9.35 -6.27 -30.26
C ILE A 344 -10.30 -5.71 -29.20
N VAL A 345 -10.18 -4.41 -28.90
CA VAL A 345 -11.10 -3.70 -28.00
C VAL A 345 -12.30 -3.21 -28.81
N VAL A 346 -13.50 -3.40 -28.26
CA VAL A 346 -14.75 -2.87 -28.79
C VAL A 346 -15.55 -2.22 -27.65
N GLU A 347 -16.51 -1.37 -28.01
CA GLU A 347 -17.35 -0.70 -27.02
C GLU A 347 -18.21 -1.69 -26.22
N PRO A 348 -18.27 -1.55 -24.89
CA PRO A 348 -19.16 -2.36 -24.05
C PRO A 348 -20.61 -2.27 -24.49
N GLY A 349 -21.29 -3.40 -24.62
CA GLY A 349 -22.70 -3.45 -25.03
C GLY A 349 -22.94 -3.44 -26.54
N ASP A 350 -21.91 -3.24 -27.37
CA ASP A 350 -22.06 -3.22 -28.84
C ASP A 350 -21.90 -4.62 -29.44
N GLY A 351 -23.01 -5.34 -29.57
CA GLY A 351 -23.02 -6.67 -30.18
C GLY A 351 -22.59 -6.70 -31.64
N ARG A 352 -22.82 -5.62 -32.41
CA ARG A 352 -22.41 -5.56 -33.82
C ARG A 352 -20.90 -5.39 -33.95
N ALA A 353 -20.29 -4.55 -33.10
CA ALA A 353 -18.84 -4.42 -33.05
C ALA A 353 -18.16 -5.73 -32.62
N ILE A 354 -18.73 -6.45 -31.64
CA ILE A 354 -18.27 -7.78 -31.26
C ILE A 354 -18.33 -8.74 -32.46
N ALA A 355 -19.47 -8.79 -33.17
CA ALA A 355 -19.64 -9.63 -34.35
C ALA A 355 -18.60 -9.30 -35.45
N GLY A 356 -18.43 -8.02 -35.80
CA GLY A 356 -17.45 -7.61 -36.81
C GLY A 356 -16.00 -7.94 -36.42
N ALA A 357 -15.65 -7.84 -35.13
CA ALA A 357 -14.33 -8.27 -34.64
C ALA A 357 -14.15 -9.79 -34.75
N ILE A 358 -15.18 -10.58 -34.44
CA ILE A 358 -15.19 -12.03 -34.62
C ILE A 358 -15.02 -12.40 -36.11
N GLU A 359 -15.76 -11.76 -37.02
CA GLU A 359 -15.65 -12.04 -38.46
C GLU A 359 -14.27 -11.71 -39.01
N ARG A 360 -13.71 -10.57 -38.60
CA ARG A 360 -12.35 -10.18 -38.97
C ARG A 360 -11.35 -11.22 -38.51
N LEU A 361 -11.46 -11.68 -37.26
CA LEU A 361 -10.60 -12.74 -36.75
C LEU A 361 -10.84 -14.06 -37.48
N ALA A 362 -12.08 -14.43 -37.80
CA ALA A 362 -12.41 -15.66 -38.52
C ALA A 362 -11.84 -15.70 -39.95
N SER A 363 -11.79 -14.55 -40.62
CA SER A 363 -11.29 -14.40 -42.00
C SER A 363 -9.79 -14.15 -42.11
N ASP A 364 -9.16 -13.52 -41.12
CA ASP A 364 -7.74 -13.14 -41.16
C ASP A 364 -6.89 -14.01 -40.21
N SER A 365 -6.37 -15.11 -40.77
CA SER A 365 -5.49 -16.03 -40.02
C SER A 365 -4.17 -15.40 -39.59
N ALA A 366 -3.63 -14.45 -40.35
CA ALA A 366 -2.37 -13.78 -40.03
C ALA A 366 -2.54 -12.83 -38.84
N LEU A 367 -3.66 -12.09 -38.79
CA LEU A 367 -4.03 -11.30 -37.63
C LEU A 367 -4.17 -12.17 -36.39
N ARG A 368 -4.89 -13.31 -36.48
CA ARG A 368 -5.04 -14.23 -35.34
C ARG A 368 -3.69 -14.68 -34.80
N SER A 369 -2.80 -15.21 -35.65
CA SER A 369 -1.49 -15.70 -35.20
C SER A 369 -0.63 -14.61 -34.56
N ARG A 370 -0.72 -13.36 -35.03
CA ARG A 370 -0.05 -12.23 -34.39
C ARG A 370 -0.58 -11.95 -32.98
N LEU A 371 -1.91 -11.97 -32.80
CA LEU A 371 -2.52 -11.75 -31.48
C LEU A 371 -2.22 -12.90 -30.51
N GLU A 372 -2.22 -14.15 -31.00
CA GLU A 372 -1.89 -15.36 -30.22
C GLU A 372 -0.49 -15.28 -29.58
N GLY A 373 0.50 -14.76 -30.32
CA GLY A 373 1.88 -14.67 -29.84
C GLY A 373 2.15 -13.56 -28.82
N SER A 374 1.31 -12.52 -28.75
CA SER A 374 1.62 -11.29 -28.00
C SER A 374 1.16 -11.33 -26.54
N GLY A 375 0.05 -12.02 -26.26
CA GLY A 375 -0.56 -12.09 -24.93
C GLY A 375 0.27 -12.77 -23.82
N PRO A 376 0.86 -13.97 -24.05
CA PRO A 376 1.44 -14.77 -22.97
C PRO A 376 2.62 -14.11 -22.25
N GLU A 377 3.56 -13.56 -23.01
CA GLU A 377 4.75 -12.90 -22.44
C GLU A 377 4.36 -11.67 -21.62
N PHE A 378 3.42 -10.86 -22.13
CA PHE A 378 2.89 -9.70 -21.43
C PHE A 378 2.23 -10.08 -20.10
N VAL A 379 1.43 -11.15 -20.08
CA VAL A 379 0.80 -11.62 -18.83
C VAL A 379 1.85 -12.17 -17.87
N GLU A 380 2.83 -12.94 -18.34
CA GLU A 380 3.89 -13.47 -17.46
C GLU A 380 4.64 -12.34 -16.74
N GLN A 381 5.01 -11.28 -17.48
CA GLN A 381 5.78 -10.15 -16.97
C GLN A 381 4.99 -9.21 -16.06
N HIS A 382 3.71 -8.97 -16.35
CA HIS A 382 2.94 -7.90 -15.69
C HIS A 382 1.76 -8.38 -14.87
N TYR A 383 1.19 -9.54 -15.18
CA TYR A 383 -0.08 -10.01 -14.62
C TYR A 383 -0.04 -11.49 -14.22
N SER A 384 1.15 -12.05 -13.95
CA SER A 384 1.26 -13.38 -13.40
C SER A 384 0.95 -13.35 -11.90
N ARG A 385 0.26 -14.38 -11.43
CA ARG A 385 0.06 -14.60 -10.01
C ARG A 385 1.41 -14.65 -9.30
N ARG A 386 2.42 -15.32 -9.87
CA ARG A 386 3.76 -15.36 -9.29
C ARG A 386 4.31 -13.96 -9.00
N ALA A 387 4.36 -13.08 -10.00
CA ALA A 387 4.88 -11.73 -9.86
C ALA A 387 4.08 -10.90 -8.84
N THR A 388 2.74 -10.93 -8.91
CA THR A 388 1.88 -10.19 -7.97
C THR A 388 1.99 -10.71 -6.52
N GLY A 389 2.27 -12.00 -6.34
CA GLY A 389 2.53 -12.60 -5.03
C GLY A 389 3.87 -12.16 -4.43
N GLU A 390 4.92 -12.11 -5.25
CA GLU A 390 6.25 -11.60 -4.86
C GLU A 390 6.21 -10.10 -4.54
N GLU A 391 5.47 -9.33 -5.34
CA GLU A 391 5.25 -7.91 -5.08
C GLU A 391 4.52 -7.68 -3.75
N LEU A 392 3.50 -8.48 -3.44
CA LEU A 392 2.84 -8.42 -2.15
C LEU A 392 3.83 -8.72 -1.01
N ALA A 393 4.63 -9.78 -1.11
CA ALA A 393 5.62 -10.12 -0.09
C ALA A 393 6.62 -8.96 0.14
N ARG A 394 7.20 -8.42 -0.94
CA ARG A 394 8.09 -7.24 -0.87
C ARG A 394 7.41 -6.04 -0.20
N LEU A 395 6.16 -5.76 -0.54
CA LEU A 395 5.40 -4.68 0.07
C LEU A 395 5.22 -4.89 1.58
N LEU A 396 4.91 -6.12 2.02
CA LEU A 396 4.74 -6.42 3.44
C LEU A 396 6.07 -6.34 4.20
N ASP A 397 7.17 -6.79 3.59
CA ASP A 397 8.53 -6.61 4.11
C ASP A 397 8.88 -5.13 4.27
N GLU A 398 8.64 -4.31 3.25
CA GLU A 398 8.83 -2.85 3.35
C GLU A 398 8.00 -2.23 4.46
N VAL A 399 6.73 -2.62 4.60
CA VAL A 399 5.86 -2.10 5.67
C VAL A 399 6.37 -2.53 7.03
N HIS A 400 6.83 -3.78 7.16
CA HIS A 400 7.36 -4.30 8.41
C HIS A 400 8.68 -3.62 8.79
N VAL A 401 9.61 -3.47 7.85
CA VAL A 401 10.87 -2.75 8.05
C VAL A 401 10.61 -1.28 8.36
N ARG A 402 9.71 -0.61 7.62
CA ARG A 402 9.32 0.77 7.92
C ARG A 402 8.60 0.89 9.25
N ALA A 403 7.83 -0.11 9.69
CA ALA A 403 7.17 -0.10 11.01
C ALA A 403 8.17 -0.32 12.14
N ARG A 404 9.19 -1.17 11.95
CA ARG A 404 10.31 -1.38 12.88
C ARG A 404 11.25 -0.18 12.92
N GLY A 405 11.58 0.41 11.77
CA GLY A 405 12.29 1.69 11.63
C GLY A 405 11.39 2.92 11.86
N ARG A 406 10.09 2.72 12.13
CA ARG A 406 9.16 3.69 12.72
C ARG A 406 8.88 3.35 14.18
N ALA A 407 9.74 2.57 14.83
CA ALA A 407 9.93 2.71 16.27
C ALA A 407 10.51 4.10 16.61
N VAL A 408 10.18 5.16 15.86
CA VAL A 408 10.13 6.52 16.34
C VAL A 408 9.17 6.49 17.50
N THR A 409 9.71 6.51 18.72
CA THR A 409 8.93 6.84 19.91
C THR A 409 8.05 8.03 19.52
N PRO A 410 6.70 7.94 19.60
CA PRO A 410 5.87 9.09 19.29
C PRO A 410 6.44 10.25 20.09
N LEU A 411 6.82 11.34 19.40
CA LEU A 411 7.38 12.52 20.06
C LEU A 411 6.50 12.78 21.27
N PRO A 412 7.08 12.91 22.48
CA PRO A 412 6.32 12.87 23.71
C PRO A 412 5.19 13.90 23.63
N GLY A 413 3.98 13.40 23.42
CA GLY A 413 2.75 14.18 23.33
C GLY A 413 1.95 13.98 24.62
N GLY A 414 1.17 14.97 25.00
CA GLY A 414 0.47 14.97 26.29
C GLY A 414 1.40 15.29 27.48
N LEU A 415 1.10 14.75 28.66
CA LEU A 415 1.76 15.07 29.93
C LEU A 415 3.28 14.87 29.91
N HIS A 416 3.78 13.85 29.21
CA HIS A 416 5.22 13.57 29.15
C HIS A 416 5.99 14.63 28.34
N GLY A 417 5.40 15.15 27.25
CA GLY A 417 5.98 16.24 26.46
C GLY A 417 6.02 17.55 27.22
N ILE A 418 4.96 17.82 28.00
CA ILE A 418 4.89 18.98 28.91
C ILE A 418 5.96 18.86 29.99
N ALA A 419 6.07 17.71 30.66
CA ALA A 419 7.07 17.47 31.70
C ALA A 419 8.51 17.64 31.17
N ARG A 420 8.81 17.07 30.00
CA ARG A 420 10.12 17.25 29.35
C ARG A 420 10.40 18.72 29.04
N ARG A 421 9.40 19.44 28.51
CA ARG A 421 9.56 20.86 28.21
C ARG A 421 9.78 21.70 29.47
N LEU A 422 9.07 21.42 30.55
CA LEU A 422 9.26 22.10 31.83
C LEU A 422 10.68 21.84 32.37
N ALA A 423 11.15 20.59 32.30
CA ALA A 423 12.51 20.25 32.70
C ALA A 423 13.56 21.04 31.89
N ASP A 424 13.43 21.09 30.56
CA ASP A 424 14.32 21.88 29.70
C ASP A 424 14.35 23.36 30.10
N VAL A 425 13.19 23.95 30.36
CA VAL A 425 13.06 25.37 30.74
C VAL A 425 13.67 25.63 32.11
N ILE A 426 13.39 24.78 33.11
CA ILE A 426 13.93 24.92 34.47
C ILE A 426 15.46 24.81 34.44
N VAL A 427 16.00 23.81 33.76
CA VAL A 427 17.44 23.58 33.67
C VAL A 427 18.12 24.70 32.87
N ALA A 428 17.55 25.13 31.73
CA ALA A 428 18.09 26.24 30.96
C ALA A 428 18.06 27.57 31.74
N ALA A 429 16.95 27.87 32.43
CA ALA A 429 16.84 29.08 33.25
C ALA A 429 17.85 29.06 34.41
N GLY A 430 17.97 27.92 35.10
CA GLY A 430 18.96 27.73 36.16
C GLY A 430 20.40 27.91 35.66
N MET A 431 20.75 27.34 34.49
CA MET A 431 22.07 27.54 33.89
C MET A 431 22.31 28.98 33.45
N VAL A 432 21.31 29.68 32.90
CA VAL A 432 21.46 31.11 32.53
C VAL A 432 21.74 31.96 33.77
N VAL A 433 21.03 31.72 34.88
CA VAL A 433 21.25 32.44 36.14
C VAL A 433 22.64 32.11 36.71
N ALA A 434 22.99 30.83 36.81
CA ALA A 434 24.26 30.39 37.37
C ALA A 434 25.47 30.88 36.55
N LEU A 435 25.32 30.95 35.22
CA LEU A 435 26.37 31.41 34.30
C LEU A 435 26.27 32.90 33.96
N ALA A 436 25.30 33.65 34.51
CA ALA A 436 25.09 35.06 34.19
C ALA A 436 26.37 35.92 34.35
N PRO A 437 27.19 35.77 35.41
CA PRO A 437 28.44 36.51 35.53
C PRO A 437 29.42 36.20 34.39
N VAL A 438 29.53 34.93 34.00
CA VAL A 438 30.40 34.49 32.90
C VAL A 438 29.89 35.01 31.56
N LEU A 439 28.58 34.90 31.30
CA LEU A 439 27.96 35.42 30.09
C LEU A 439 28.15 36.92 29.95
N LEU A 440 28.03 37.68 31.05
CA LEU A 440 28.27 39.12 31.07
C LEU A 440 29.73 39.46 30.77
N LEU A 441 30.68 38.79 31.44
CA LEU A 441 32.11 38.99 31.21
C LEU A 441 32.50 38.69 29.76
N LEU A 442 32.03 37.57 29.19
CA LEU A 442 32.27 37.24 27.78
C LEU A 442 31.60 38.25 26.84
N GLY A 443 30.38 38.69 27.17
CA GLY A 443 29.64 39.70 26.43
C GLY A 443 30.37 41.05 26.36
N LEU A 444 31.10 41.43 27.41
CA LEU A 444 31.94 42.62 27.44
C LEU A 444 33.30 42.40 26.77
N ALA A 445 33.89 41.22 26.90
CA ALA A 445 35.21 40.92 26.35
C ALA A 445 35.21 40.85 24.81
N ILE A 446 34.14 40.34 24.18
CA ILE A 446 34.08 40.15 22.72
C ILE A 446 34.15 41.48 21.92
N PRO A 447 33.41 42.55 22.28
CA PRO A 447 33.54 43.86 21.64
C PRO A 447 34.90 44.52 21.89
N LEU A 448 35.57 44.20 23.02
CA LEU A 448 36.91 44.72 23.32
C LEU A 448 37.99 44.06 22.46
N ASP A 449 37.82 42.80 22.05
CA ASP A 449 38.75 42.09 21.15
C ASP A 449 38.54 42.46 19.66
N SER A 450 37.31 42.82 19.26
CA SER A 450 37.02 43.23 17.88
C SER A 450 35.74 44.08 17.76
N PRO A 451 35.65 45.04 16.81
CA PRO A 451 34.50 45.93 16.67
C PRO A 451 33.20 45.19 16.32
N GLY A 452 32.08 45.62 16.91
CA GLY A 452 30.71 45.14 16.65
C GLY A 452 30.09 44.33 17.82
N PRO A 453 28.90 43.75 17.63
CA PRO A 453 28.12 43.14 18.71
C PRO A 453 28.69 41.81 19.22
N ALA A 454 28.52 41.56 20.52
CA ALA A 454 28.96 40.32 21.16
C ALA A 454 28.14 39.10 20.73
N LEU A 455 26.84 39.28 20.48
CA LEU A 455 25.95 38.21 20.03
C LEU A 455 25.95 38.11 18.51
N PHE A 456 26.12 36.88 18.03
CA PHE A 456 25.99 36.49 16.64
C PHE A 456 24.66 35.76 16.41
N ARG A 457 23.99 36.10 15.32
CA ARG A 457 22.69 35.56 14.90
C ARG A 457 22.86 34.86 13.56
N GLN A 458 22.37 33.63 13.45
CA GLN A 458 22.48 32.84 12.23
C GLN A 458 21.18 32.08 11.92
N ARG A 459 20.82 31.98 10.64
CA ARG A 459 19.66 31.22 10.18
C ARG A 459 19.94 29.73 10.22
N ARG A 460 19.02 28.98 10.82
CA ARG A 460 19.11 27.54 11.01
C ARG A 460 17.78 26.86 10.76
N VAL A 461 17.82 25.59 10.39
CA VAL A 461 16.62 24.77 10.21
C VAL A 461 16.29 24.03 11.50
N GLY A 462 15.06 24.21 11.97
CA GLY A 462 14.49 23.59 13.16
C GLY A 462 13.34 22.65 12.84
N ARG A 463 12.43 22.49 13.81
CA ARG A 463 11.35 21.51 13.75
C ARG A 463 10.39 21.78 12.58
N GLY A 464 9.99 20.72 11.88
CA GLY A 464 9.14 20.77 10.69
C GLY A 464 9.83 21.46 9.52
N SER A 465 11.16 21.40 9.48
CA SER A 465 11.99 22.07 8.49
C SER A 465 11.79 23.59 8.40
N LYS A 466 11.33 24.21 9.50
CA LYS A 466 11.12 25.66 9.59
C LYS A 466 12.40 26.35 10.04
N GLU A 467 12.65 27.52 9.48
CA GLU A 467 13.80 28.31 9.89
C GLU A 467 13.60 29.01 11.24
N PHE A 468 14.68 29.14 11.99
CA PHE A 468 14.75 29.96 13.19
C PHE A 468 16.14 30.62 13.31
N THR A 469 16.25 31.61 14.20
CA THR A 469 17.51 32.31 14.45
C THR A 469 18.20 31.72 15.67
N ILE A 470 19.38 31.12 15.46
CA ILE A 470 20.21 30.64 16.57
C ILE A 470 21.07 31.79 17.13
N LEU A 471 21.23 31.84 18.45
CA LEU A 471 22.07 32.79 19.16
C LEU A 471 23.39 32.16 19.57
N LYS A 472 24.50 32.85 19.31
CA LYS A 472 25.84 32.46 19.76
C LYS A 472 26.62 33.69 20.20
N PHE A 473 27.71 33.50 20.91
CA PHE A 473 28.73 34.56 20.99
C PHE A 473 29.51 34.60 19.69
N ARG A 474 29.85 35.82 19.28
CA ARG A 474 30.63 36.06 18.08
C ARG A 474 32.07 35.64 18.30
N THR A 475 32.54 34.71 17.46
CA THR A 475 33.91 34.21 17.46
C THR A 475 34.71 34.61 16.22
N MET A 476 34.05 35.23 15.24
CA MET A 476 34.63 35.66 13.97
C MET A 476 34.45 37.17 13.75
N ARG A 477 35.29 37.75 12.90
CA ARG A 477 35.19 39.18 12.52
C ARG A 477 33.89 39.45 11.77
N VAL A 478 33.35 40.66 11.95
CA VAL A 478 32.15 41.15 11.24
C VAL A 478 32.38 41.09 9.72
N GLY A 479 31.35 40.70 8.96
CA GLY A 479 31.43 40.53 7.51
C GLY A 479 31.88 39.15 7.04
N THR A 480 32.06 38.18 7.95
CA THR A 480 32.30 36.78 7.59
C THR A 480 31.00 36.11 7.12
N PRO A 481 30.97 35.43 5.95
CA PRO A 481 29.79 34.68 5.49
C PRO A 481 29.43 33.49 6.39
N ASP A 482 28.16 33.08 6.34
CA ASP A 482 27.65 31.89 7.02
C ASP A 482 28.21 30.60 6.37
N LEU A 483 29.33 30.11 6.89
CA LEU A 483 30.01 28.91 6.41
C LEU A 483 29.87 27.73 7.40
N ALA A 484 29.86 26.51 6.86
CA ALA A 484 29.98 25.31 7.68
C ALA A 484 31.37 25.23 8.33
N SER A 485 31.46 24.67 9.55
CA SER A 485 32.69 24.65 10.34
C SER A 485 33.91 24.08 9.59
N HIS A 486 33.70 23.04 8.77
CA HIS A 486 34.76 22.38 7.99
C HIS A 486 35.32 23.25 6.85
N LEU A 487 34.59 24.29 6.42
CA LEU A 487 35.03 25.21 5.37
C LEU A 487 35.85 26.39 5.91
N VAL A 488 35.91 26.57 7.23
CA VAL A 488 36.60 27.71 7.86
C VAL A 488 38.12 27.47 7.97
N GLY A 489 38.59 26.22 7.91
CA GLY A 489 40.01 25.84 7.96
C GLY A 489 40.69 26.12 9.32
N PRO A 490 41.69 25.31 9.74
CA PRO A 490 42.48 25.61 10.94
C PRO A 490 43.30 26.91 10.72
N GLY A 491 43.31 27.81 11.71
CA GLY A 491 44.18 29.01 11.68
C GLY A 491 43.66 30.20 10.86
N SER A 492 42.39 30.20 10.46
CA SER A 492 41.78 31.31 9.70
C SER A 492 41.94 32.67 10.39
N SER A 493 42.46 33.67 9.65
CA SER A 493 42.57 35.07 10.09
C SER A 493 41.23 35.74 10.41
N ARG A 494 40.12 35.06 10.07
CA ARG A 494 38.74 35.47 10.32
C ARG A 494 38.27 35.22 11.76
N VAL A 495 38.94 34.33 12.51
CA VAL A 495 38.60 34.02 13.91
C VAL A 495 39.35 34.98 14.86
N THR A 496 38.66 35.54 15.85
CA THR A 496 39.26 36.49 16.80
C THR A 496 40.09 35.78 17.89
N ARG A 497 40.82 36.53 18.73
CA ARG A 497 41.67 35.92 19.77
C ARG A 497 40.80 35.27 20.85
N ILE A 498 39.81 36.01 21.33
CA ILE A 498 38.79 35.50 22.26
C ILE A 498 37.93 34.44 21.55
N GLY A 499 37.64 34.62 20.26
CA GLY A 499 36.90 33.67 19.46
C GLY A 499 37.52 32.27 19.43
N ARG A 500 38.85 32.16 19.34
CA ARG A 500 39.56 30.87 19.44
C ARG A 500 39.33 30.19 20.80
N PHE A 501 39.42 30.95 21.89
CA PHE A 501 39.17 30.42 23.23
C PHE A 501 37.72 29.94 23.38
N LEU A 502 36.76 30.74 22.90
CA LEU A 502 35.33 30.42 22.97
C LEU A 502 34.98 29.15 22.19
N ARG A 503 35.47 29.01 20.95
CA ARG A 503 35.24 27.79 20.13
C ARG A 503 35.86 26.57 20.79
N ARG A 504 37.10 26.68 21.31
CA ARG A 504 37.81 25.58 21.98
C ARG A 504 37.04 25.04 23.18
N THR A 505 36.43 25.94 23.95
CA THR A 505 35.68 25.61 25.17
C THR A 505 34.17 25.42 24.91
N SER A 506 33.72 25.62 23.67
CA SER A 506 32.30 25.68 23.28
C SER A 506 31.46 26.70 24.07
N LEU A 507 32.11 27.67 24.71
CA LEU A 507 31.43 28.75 25.43
C LEU A 507 30.68 29.69 24.48
N ASP A 508 31.01 29.67 23.18
CA ASP A 508 30.28 30.42 22.17
C ASP A 508 28.82 29.98 22.00
N GLU A 509 28.48 28.77 22.45
CA GLU A 509 27.15 28.19 22.30
C GLU A 509 26.23 28.46 23.48
N LEU A 510 26.71 28.99 24.59
CA LEU A 510 25.88 29.26 25.77
C LEU A 510 24.67 30.17 25.52
N PRO A 511 24.71 31.18 24.62
CA PRO A 511 23.54 31.98 24.29
C PRO A 511 22.37 31.17 23.70
N GLN A 512 22.60 29.95 23.20
CA GLN A 512 21.54 29.05 22.73
C GLN A 512 20.58 28.63 23.86
N LEU A 513 20.96 28.77 25.13
CA LEU A 513 20.03 28.57 26.25
C LEU A 513 18.82 29.51 26.17
N LEU A 514 18.99 30.72 25.61
CA LEU A 514 17.88 31.63 25.35
C LEU A 514 16.95 31.09 24.25
N ASN A 515 17.46 30.38 23.24
CA ASN A 515 16.64 29.67 22.25
C ASN A 515 15.88 28.49 22.88
N VAL A 516 16.47 27.83 23.88
CA VAL A 516 15.77 26.80 24.66
C VAL A 516 14.61 27.44 25.42
N LEU A 517 14.81 28.56 26.09
CA LEU A 517 13.74 29.29 26.80
C LEU A 517 12.64 29.78 25.84
N ALA A 518 13.02 30.34 24.68
CA ALA A 518 12.09 30.82 23.65
C ALA A 518 11.26 29.69 22.99
N GLY A 519 11.73 28.44 23.05
CA GLY A 519 11.01 27.27 22.53
C GLY A 519 11.39 26.85 21.12
N ASP A 520 12.40 27.50 20.54
CA ASP A 520 13.01 27.13 19.26
C ASP A 520 13.85 25.85 19.40
N MET A 521 14.51 25.68 20.56
CA MET A 521 15.43 24.58 20.85
C MET A 521 15.06 23.80 22.12
N THR A 522 15.70 22.65 22.31
CA THR A 522 15.72 21.82 23.52
C THR A 522 17.17 21.63 24.00
N LEU A 523 17.40 21.13 25.22
CA LEU A 523 18.75 20.82 25.67
C LEU A 523 19.36 19.66 24.87
N VAL A 524 18.58 18.61 24.63
CA VAL A 524 19.02 17.40 23.91
C VAL A 524 18.16 17.16 22.66
N GLY A 525 18.81 17.13 21.50
CA GLY A 525 18.19 16.91 20.20
C GLY A 525 19.20 17.04 19.05
N PRO A 526 18.78 16.79 17.80
CA PRO A 526 19.65 16.94 16.63
C PRO A 526 20.20 18.36 16.55
N ARG A 527 21.50 18.51 16.30
CA ARG A 527 22.09 19.84 16.12
C ARG A 527 21.49 20.51 14.87
N PRO A 528 21.05 21.78 14.95
CA PRO A 528 20.36 22.43 13.84
C PRO A 528 21.25 22.61 12.60
N ALA A 529 20.73 22.22 11.43
CA ALA A 529 21.43 22.39 10.14
C ALA A 529 21.48 23.87 9.73
N LEU A 530 22.49 24.27 8.96
CA LEU A 530 22.47 25.57 8.28
C LEU A 530 21.32 25.60 7.25
N PHE A 531 20.76 26.78 7.01
CA PHE A 531 19.68 26.95 6.03
C PHE A 531 20.09 26.57 4.61
N ASN A 532 21.38 26.61 4.29
CA ASN A 532 21.96 26.29 2.98
C ASN A 532 22.53 24.85 2.89
N GLN A 533 22.27 23.98 3.87
CA GLN A 533 22.72 22.57 3.85
C GLN A 533 21.61 21.64 3.33
N GLU A 534 21.26 21.80 2.05
CA GLU A 534 20.15 21.08 1.42
C GLU A 534 20.26 19.56 1.56
N ASP A 535 21.48 19.00 1.41
CA ASP A 535 21.73 17.56 1.54
C ASP A 535 21.34 17.01 2.92
N LEU A 536 21.76 17.69 3.99
CA LEU A 536 21.46 17.26 5.35
C LEU A 536 19.98 17.47 5.70
N ILE A 537 19.38 18.55 5.20
CA ILE A 537 17.96 18.84 5.39
C ILE A 537 17.13 17.75 4.72
N GLY A 538 17.41 17.42 3.45
CA GLY A 538 16.71 16.39 2.69
C GLY A 538 16.85 15.00 3.32
N LEU A 539 18.04 14.62 3.75
CA LEU A 539 18.25 13.34 4.45
C LEU A 539 17.48 13.24 5.77
N ARG A 540 17.43 14.33 6.55
CA ARG A 540 16.66 14.37 7.81
C ARG A 540 15.15 14.34 7.58
N GLN A 541 14.66 15.03 6.55
CA GLN A 541 13.24 14.97 6.15
C GLN A 541 12.85 13.55 5.72
N ALA A 542 13.66 12.92 4.86
CA ALA A 542 13.42 11.55 4.42
C ALA A 542 13.43 10.54 5.58
N ALA A 543 14.25 10.80 6.61
CA ALA A 543 14.33 10.00 7.83
C ALA A 543 13.27 10.36 8.90
N GLY A 544 12.47 11.42 8.71
CA GLY A 544 11.50 11.92 9.69
C GLY A 544 12.11 12.56 10.94
N VAL A 545 13.41 12.88 10.91
CA VAL A 545 14.18 13.51 11.99
C VAL A 545 13.77 14.96 12.22
N ASP A 546 13.29 15.64 11.19
CA ASP A 546 12.84 17.04 11.26
C ASP A 546 11.60 17.23 12.15
N ALA A 547 10.96 16.15 12.60
CA ALA A 547 9.93 16.19 13.62
C ALA A 547 10.48 16.58 15.02
N LEU A 548 11.78 16.37 15.29
CA LEU A 548 12.42 16.75 16.55
C LEU A 548 12.66 18.26 16.64
N ARG A 549 12.61 18.79 17.87
CA ARG A 549 13.20 20.11 18.13
C ARG A 549 14.73 19.98 18.09
N PRO A 550 15.43 20.95 17.48
CA PRO A 550 16.88 20.98 17.52
C PRO A 550 17.41 21.13 18.94
N GLY A 551 18.52 20.44 19.22
CA GLY A 551 19.18 20.44 20.52
C GLY A 551 20.40 21.35 20.59
N VAL A 552 20.73 21.82 21.80
CA VAL A 552 22.05 22.41 22.09
C VAL A 552 23.14 21.34 21.98
N THR A 553 22.84 20.14 22.45
CA THR A 553 23.64 18.94 22.23
C THR A 553 22.77 17.80 21.69
N GLY A 554 23.41 16.76 21.13
CA GLY A 554 22.71 15.63 20.54
C GLY A 554 23.59 14.39 20.42
N LEU A 555 22.97 13.26 20.06
CA LEU A 555 23.67 11.98 20.01
C LEU A 555 24.80 11.97 18.98
N ALA A 556 24.59 12.55 17.80
CA ALA A 556 25.65 12.73 16.80
C ALA A 556 26.79 13.61 17.32
N GLN A 557 26.46 14.62 18.14
CA GLN A 557 27.43 15.58 18.71
C GLN A 557 28.33 14.95 19.78
N VAL A 558 27.92 13.88 20.45
CA VAL A 558 28.76 13.16 21.43
C VAL A 558 29.45 11.92 20.86
N ASN A 559 29.16 11.54 19.61
CA ASN A 559 29.74 10.36 18.94
C ASN A 559 30.57 10.71 17.68
N GLY A 560 30.99 11.97 17.51
CA GLY A 560 31.88 12.35 16.42
C GLY A 560 31.71 13.76 15.84
N ARG A 561 30.70 14.53 16.29
CA ARG A 561 30.48 15.94 15.90
C ARG A 561 30.57 16.16 14.38
N ASP A 562 31.57 16.92 13.93
CA ASP A 562 31.76 17.31 12.53
C ASP A 562 32.63 16.33 11.74
N GLU A 563 33.26 15.35 12.40
CA GLU A 563 34.14 14.34 11.78
C GLU A 563 33.37 13.17 11.16
N ILE A 564 32.10 12.99 11.54
CA ILE A 564 31.26 11.90 11.02
C ILE A 564 30.51 12.30 9.73
N PRO A 565 30.40 11.40 8.74
CA PRO A 565 29.65 11.62 7.49
C PRO A 565 28.17 11.99 7.73
N LEU A 566 27.56 12.70 6.79
CA LEU A 566 26.17 13.16 6.89
C LEU A 566 25.18 12.00 7.12
N GLN A 567 25.36 10.88 6.42
CA GLN A 567 24.52 9.69 6.57
C GLN A 567 24.59 9.15 8.00
N ARG A 568 25.80 9.06 8.57
CA ARG A 568 26.01 8.59 9.95
C ARG A 568 25.45 9.57 10.98
N LYS A 569 25.50 10.88 10.71
CA LYS A 569 24.81 11.89 11.53
C LYS A 569 23.30 11.64 11.56
N VAL A 570 22.69 11.42 10.39
CA VAL A 570 21.25 11.15 10.29
C VAL A 570 20.88 9.82 10.95
N GLU A 571 21.73 8.79 10.89
CA GLU A 571 21.53 7.54 11.61
C GLU A 571 21.50 7.75 13.14
N TYR A 572 22.42 8.55 13.70
CA TYR A 572 22.39 8.88 15.13
C TYR A 572 21.16 9.72 15.50
N ASP A 573 20.80 10.70 14.67
CA ASP A 573 19.62 11.52 14.91
C ASP A 573 18.33 10.67 14.85
N ARG A 574 18.27 9.71 13.91
CA ARG A 574 17.19 8.74 13.79
C ARG A 574 17.16 7.77 14.98
N TYR A 575 18.32 7.25 15.41
CA TYR A 575 18.39 6.42 16.59
C TYR A 575 17.87 7.16 17.83
N TYR A 576 18.24 8.44 17.97
CA TYR A 576 17.74 9.29 19.06
C TYR A 576 16.22 9.48 18.98
N LEU A 577 15.68 9.75 17.78
CA LEU A 577 14.24 9.82 17.53
C LEU A 577 13.52 8.51 17.92
N GLU A 578 14.16 7.38 17.65
CA GLU A 578 13.61 6.05 17.92
C GLU A 578 13.63 5.69 19.42
N HIS A 579 14.64 6.15 20.16
CA HIS A 579 14.91 5.73 21.55
C HIS A 579 14.76 6.84 22.59
N LEU A 580 13.92 7.84 22.32
CA LEU A 580 13.67 8.97 23.22
C LEU A 580 13.32 8.49 24.64
N SER A 581 14.20 8.80 25.60
CA SER A 581 13.98 8.49 27.01
C SER A 581 14.76 9.47 27.91
N PRO A 582 14.31 9.73 29.14
CA PRO A 582 15.04 10.58 30.09
C PRO A 582 16.45 10.05 30.40
N VAL A 583 16.63 8.73 30.38
CA VAL A 583 17.93 8.08 30.59
C VAL A 583 18.89 8.38 29.44
N LEU A 584 18.40 8.31 28.19
CA LEU A 584 19.21 8.66 27.02
C LEU A 584 19.58 10.15 27.02
N ASP A 585 18.65 11.03 27.38
CA ASP A 585 18.92 12.48 27.51
C ASP A 585 19.99 12.75 28.57
N LEU A 586 19.88 12.14 29.76
CA LEU A 586 20.89 12.25 30.81
C LEU A 586 22.26 11.72 30.36
N MET A 587 22.29 10.58 29.68
CA MET A 587 23.53 10.02 29.13
C MET A 587 24.19 10.97 28.13
N ILE A 588 23.40 11.57 27.22
CA ILE A 588 23.92 12.55 26.24
C ILE A 588 24.45 13.79 26.96
N LEU A 589 23.74 14.32 27.97
CA LEU A 589 24.20 15.47 28.75
C LEU A 589 25.52 15.17 29.48
N LEU A 590 25.63 14.03 30.17
CA LEU A 590 26.86 13.62 30.85
C LEU A 590 28.03 13.45 29.87
N ARG A 591 27.79 12.78 28.74
CA ARG A 591 28.81 12.66 27.68
C ARG A 591 29.19 14.00 27.08
N THR A 592 28.25 14.94 26.98
CA THR A 592 28.54 16.29 26.49
C THR A 592 29.54 16.99 27.40
N VAL A 593 29.34 16.93 28.72
CA VAL A 593 30.29 17.48 29.70
C VAL A 593 31.67 16.85 29.55
N ILE A 594 31.75 15.51 29.47
CA ILE A 594 33.03 14.79 29.27
C ILE A 594 33.71 15.21 27.95
N THR A 595 32.93 15.36 26.88
CA THR A 595 33.44 15.76 25.56
C THR A 595 33.93 17.21 25.54
N LEU A 596 33.41 18.09 26.41
CA LEU A 596 33.93 19.46 26.56
C LEU A 596 35.31 19.50 27.22
N PHE A 597 35.63 18.52 28.09
CA PHE A 597 36.93 18.42 28.76
C PHE A 597 37.95 17.56 28.01
N SER A 598 37.51 16.72 27.07
CA SER A 598 38.37 15.93 26.19
C SER A 598 38.50 16.67 24.85
N ASN A 599 39.65 17.26 24.54
CA ASN A 599 39.93 18.09 23.33
C ASN A 599 39.76 17.38 21.95
N ARG A 600 38.90 16.35 21.81
CA ARG A 600 38.66 15.65 20.53
C ARG A 600 37.66 16.43 19.66
N GLY A 601 38.09 16.82 18.46
CA GLY A 601 37.24 17.36 17.40
C GLY A 601 36.86 18.84 17.49
N VAL A 602 37.71 19.67 18.12
CA VAL A 602 37.55 21.14 18.13
C VAL A 602 38.70 21.78 17.35
N TYR A 603 38.39 22.43 16.23
CA TYR A 603 39.34 23.20 15.41
C TYR A 603 39.53 24.63 15.92
#